data_AF-A0A7X3UB23-F1
#
_entry.id   AF-A0A7X3UB23-F1
#
_cell.length_a   1.000
_cell.length_b   1.000
_cell.length_c   1.000
_cell.angle_alpha   90.00
_cell.angle_beta   90.00
_cell.angle_gamma   90.00
#
_symmetry.space_group_name_H-M   'P 1'
#
loop_
_entity.id
_entity.type
_entity.pdbx_description
1 polymer ?
#
loop_
_entity_poly.entity_id
_entity_poly.type
_entity_poly.pdbx_seq_one_letter_code
_entity_poly.pdbx_strand_id
1 'polypeptide(L)'
;MTVGLFADGTPGELFVNVSKQGSTVMALMDSLAMLTSYALQFGVPVSVLASRMQGSRFEPSGPTGNPEIPIATSITDYIFRWLELKFGDSEAAVQPTLIPPYEVVESRGVDEPVLSHGDMVPSGVGCPECGSVLEYGEGCLVCRSCGYTKCG
;
A
#
# COMPACT_ATOMS: atom_id res chain seq x y z
N MET A 1 -3.27 -23.48 8.24
CA MET A 1 -3.20 -22.47 7.17
C MET A 1 -3.02 -23.21 5.86
N THR A 2 -3.69 -22.75 4.82
CA THR A 2 -3.60 -23.28 3.44
C THR A 2 -3.44 -22.10 2.50
N VAL A 3 -2.65 -22.27 1.43
CA VAL A 3 -2.49 -21.27 0.38
C VAL A 3 -2.97 -21.86 -0.93
N GLY A 4 -3.93 -21.19 -1.57
CA GLY A 4 -4.35 -21.46 -2.94
C GLY A 4 -3.35 -20.84 -3.91
N LEU A 5 -2.96 -21.60 -4.94
CA LEU A 5 -2.00 -21.15 -5.95
C LEU A 5 -2.71 -20.87 -7.27
N PHE A 6 -2.20 -19.89 -8.01
CA PHE A 6 -2.51 -19.70 -9.42
C PHE A 6 -1.88 -20.80 -10.28
N ALA A 7 -2.26 -20.85 -11.56
CA ALA A 7 -1.76 -21.83 -12.51
C ALA A 7 -0.24 -21.74 -12.75
N ASP A 8 0.36 -20.58 -12.49
CA ASP A 8 1.80 -20.33 -12.57
C ASP A 8 2.55 -20.70 -11.28
N GLY A 9 1.86 -21.22 -10.26
CA GLY A 9 2.43 -21.61 -8.98
C GLY A 9 2.60 -20.46 -7.98
N THR A 10 2.19 -19.24 -8.33
CA THR A 10 2.24 -18.09 -7.41
C THR A 10 1.07 -18.12 -6.42
N PRO A 11 1.22 -17.56 -5.20
CA PRO A 11 0.16 -17.57 -4.21
C PRO A 11 -0.98 -16.61 -4.60
N GLY A 12 -2.23 -17.09 -4.53
CA GLY A 12 -3.42 -16.31 -4.88
C GLY A 12 -4.46 -16.18 -3.77
N GLU A 13 -4.58 -17.16 -2.89
CA GLU A 13 -5.54 -17.12 -1.78
C GLU A 13 -4.91 -17.63 -0.50
N LEU A 14 -5.22 -16.97 0.62
CA LEU A 14 -4.81 -17.39 1.95
C LEU A 14 -6.04 -17.84 2.74
N PHE A 15 -5.96 -19.04 3.31
CA PHE A 15 -6.97 -19.57 4.23
C PHE A 15 -6.33 -19.82 5.60
N VAL A 16 -6.88 -19.19 6.63
CA VAL A 16 -6.41 -19.33 8.01
C VAL A 16 -7.51 -20.01 8.81
N ASN A 17 -7.21 -21.18 9.39
CA ASN A 17 -8.08 -21.81 10.36
C ASN A 17 -7.35 -21.84 11.70
N VAL A 18 -7.91 -21.15 12.69
CA VAL A 18 -7.36 -21.11 14.04
C VAL A 18 -8.24 -21.92 14.96
N SER A 19 -7.75 -23.09 15.34
CA SER A 19 -8.46 -24.01 16.23
C SER A 19 -8.41 -23.51 17.68
N LYS A 20 -9.49 -23.75 18.44
CA LYS A 20 -9.52 -23.51 19.90
C LYS A 20 -9.34 -22.05 20.34
N GLN A 21 -9.67 -21.08 19.48
CA GLN A 21 -9.71 -19.66 19.84
C GLN A 21 -11.14 -19.15 19.92
N GLY A 22 -11.33 -18.01 20.60
CA GLY A 22 -12.62 -17.34 20.68
C GLY A 22 -13.08 -16.78 19.33
N SER A 23 -14.38 -16.54 19.18
CA SER A 23 -15.01 -16.04 17.95
C SER A 23 -14.39 -14.75 17.42
N THR A 24 -13.87 -13.90 18.31
CA THR A 24 -13.21 -12.64 17.94
C THR A 24 -11.91 -12.89 17.17
N VAL A 25 -11.04 -13.78 17.67
CA VAL A 25 -9.77 -14.10 16.99
C VAL A 25 -10.05 -14.76 15.66
N MET A 26 -11.02 -15.67 15.60
CA MET A 26 -11.43 -16.31 14.34
C MET A 26 -11.88 -15.27 13.30
N ALA A 27 -12.77 -14.35 13.68
CA ALA A 27 -13.26 -13.30 12.79
C ALA A 27 -12.14 -12.36 12.30
N LEU A 28 -11.19 -12.01 13.17
CA LEU A 28 -10.03 -11.19 12.79
C LEU A 28 -9.11 -11.93 11.82
N MET A 29 -8.89 -13.23 12.03
CA MET A 29 -8.04 -14.04 11.16
C MET A 29 -8.70 -14.31 9.81
N ASP A 30 -10.02 -14.52 9.76
CA ASP A 30 -10.78 -14.62 8.52
C ASP A 30 -10.71 -13.31 7.73
N SER A 31 -10.85 -12.17 8.41
CA SER A 31 -10.73 -10.84 7.79
C SER A 31 -9.33 -10.61 7.24
N LEU A 32 -8.28 -10.99 7.99
CA LEU A 32 -6.89 -10.90 7.54
C LEU A 32 -6.64 -11.80 6.32
N ALA A 33 -7.12 -13.04 6.36
CA ALA A 33 -6.99 -14.02 5.28
C ALA A 33 -7.66 -13.51 4.00
N MET A 34 -8.85 -12.94 4.12
CA MET A 34 -9.60 -12.34 3.01
C MET A 34 -8.86 -11.13 2.42
N LEU A 35 -8.41 -10.18 3.24
CA LEU A 35 -7.67 -9.01 2.75
C LEU A 35 -6.34 -9.41 2.09
N THR A 36 -5.64 -10.40 2.65
CA THR A 36 -4.40 -10.92 2.07
C THR A 36 -4.66 -11.60 0.72
N SER A 37 -5.75 -12.36 0.62
CA SER A 37 -6.17 -12.98 -0.65
C SER A 37 -6.41 -11.93 -1.73
N TYR A 38 -7.12 -10.84 -1.42
CA TYR A 38 -7.28 -9.74 -2.36
C TYR A 38 -5.94 -9.11 -2.74
N ALA A 39 -5.06 -8.83 -1.78
CA ALA A 39 -3.75 -8.24 -2.08
C ALA A 39 -2.94 -9.12 -3.05
N LEU A 40 -2.93 -10.44 -2.82
CA LEU A 40 -2.26 -11.40 -3.71
C LEU A 40 -2.89 -11.43 -5.11
N GLN A 41 -4.23 -11.41 -5.19
CA GLN A 41 -4.96 -11.38 -6.47
C GLN A 41 -4.71 -10.10 -7.28
N PHE A 42 -4.47 -8.98 -6.61
CA PHE A 42 -4.06 -7.71 -7.25
C PHE A 42 -2.55 -7.60 -7.49
N GLY A 43 -1.79 -8.69 -7.33
CA GLY A 43 -0.37 -8.76 -7.66
C GLY A 43 0.55 -8.10 -6.64
N VAL A 44 0.11 -7.88 -5.40
CA VAL A 44 1.00 -7.37 -4.34
C VAL A 44 2.03 -8.45 -3.99
N PRO A 45 3.34 -8.18 -4.11
CA PRO A 45 4.37 -9.16 -3.80
C PRO A 45 4.33 -9.61 -2.34
N VAL A 46 4.59 -10.89 -2.10
CA VAL A 46 4.63 -11.46 -0.74
C VAL A 46 5.64 -10.72 0.13
N SER A 47 6.82 -10.38 -0.40
CA SER A 47 7.87 -9.64 0.31
C SER A 47 7.41 -8.25 0.77
N VAL A 48 6.58 -7.57 -0.02
CA VAL A 48 5.98 -6.28 0.37
C VAL A 48 5.02 -6.47 1.54
N LEU A 49 4.11 -7.44 1.47
CA LEU A 49 3.19 -7.73 2.57
C LEU A 49 3.94 -8.17 3.83
N ALA A 50 4.91 -9.05 3.66
CA ALA A 50 5.68 -9.64 4.74
C ALA A 50 6.54 -8.58 5.46
N SER A 51 7.18 -7.66 4.72
CA SER A 51 7.95 -6.56 5.31
C SER A 51 7.16 -5.68 6.28
N ARG A 52 5.82 -5.62 6.12
CA ARG A 52 4.93 -4.79 6.96
C ARG A 52 4.30 -5.56 8.11
N MET A 53 4.05 -6.86 7.93
CA MET A 53 3.29 -7.67 8.87
C MET A 53 4.18 -8.53 9.78
N GLN A 54 5.39 -8.89 9.34
CA GLN A 54 6.34 -9.61 10.18
C GLN A 54 6.71 -8.78 11.42
N GLY A 55 6.88 -9.45 12.55
CA GLY A 55 7.18 -8.82 13.83
C GLY A 55 5.98 -8.19 14.54
N SER A 56 4.75 -8.34 14.02
CA SER A 56 3.55 -7.97 14.76
C SER A 56 3.46 -8.74 16.08
N ARG A 57 3.10 -8.03 17.17
CA ARG A 57 3.12 -8.58 18.54
C ARG A 57 1.73 -8.54 19.17
N PHE A 58 1.12 -9.70 19.36
CA PHE A 58 -0.13 -9.87 20.07
C PHE A 58 -0.40 -11.36 20.34
N GLU A 59 -1.26 -11.65 21.32
CA GLU A 59 -1.65 -13.02 21.64
C GLU A 59 -2.69 -13.58 20.65
N PRO A 60 -2.61 -14.87 20.28
CA PRO A 60 -1.68 -15.86 20.80
C PRO A 60 -0.28 -15.77 20.16
N SER A 61 0.75 -15.89 21.01
CA SER A 61 2.16 -15.91 20.63
C SER A 61 2.88 -17.14 21.21
N GLY A 62 4.10 -17.41 20.74
CA GLY A 62 4.97 -18.43 21.34
C GLY A 62 5.52 -19.47 20.37
N PRO A 63 5.85 -20.68 20.87
CA PRO A 63 6.55 -21.69 20.09
C PRO A 63 5.65 -22.29 19.01
N THR A 64 6.26 -22.67 17.89
CA THR A 64 5.55 -23.27 16.75
C THR A 64 6.11 -24.66 16.42
N GLY A 65 5.36 -25.43 15.64
CA GLY A 65 5.83 -26.73 15.11
C GLY A 65 6.77 -26.62 13.91
N ASN A 66 7.03 -25.40 13.41
CA ASN A 66 7.90 -25.19 12.26
C ASN A 66 9.34 -24.91 12.74
N PRO A 67 10.34 -25.77 12.40
CA PRO A 67 11.73 -25.56 12.81
C PRO A 67 12.35 -24.28 12.23
N GLU A 68 11.85 -23.76 11.10
CA GLU A 68 12.33 -22.51 10.50
C GLU A 68 11.75 -21.27 11.20
N ILE A 69 10.62 -21.42 11.90
CA ILE A 69 9.96 -20.36 12.68
C ILE A 69 9.69 -20.91 14.09
N PRO A 70 10.72 -21.19 14.89
CA PRO A 70 10.55 -21.90 16.16
C PRO A 70 9.69 -21.12 17.16
N ILE A 71 9.70 -19.79 17.08
CA ILE A 71 8.89 -18.88 17.90
C ILE A 71 8.32 -17.79 17.00
N ALA A 72 7.03 -17.50 17.17
CA ALA A 72 6.32 -16.41 16.52
C ALA A 72 5.77 -15.42 17.55
N THR A 73 5.78 -14.13 17.23
CA THR A 73 5.30 -13.07 18.14
C THR A 73 3.80 -12.78 18.01
N SER A 74 3.14 -13.40 17.04
CA SER A 74 1.69 -13.46 16.85
C SER A 74 1.33 -14.46 15.75
N ILE A 75 0.04 -14.76 15.57
CA ILE A 75 -0.44 -15.54 14.42
C ILE A 75 -0.09 -14.85 13.09
N THR A 76 -0.25 -13.52 13.02
CA THR A 76 0.07 -12.73 11.83
C THR A 76 1.57 -12.80 11.50
N ASP A 77 2.43 -12.64 12.50
CA ASP A 77 3.88 -12.80 12.33
C ASP A 77 4.23 -14.18 11.75
N TYR A 78 3.65 -15.25 12.32
CA TYR A 78 3.86 -16.61 11.80
C TYR A 78 3.43 -16.77 10.35
N ILE A 79 2.24 -16.30 9.99
CA ILE A 79 1.69 -16.41 8.63
C ILE A 79 2.63 -15.74 7.63
N PHE A 80 3.03 -14.50 7.88
CA PHE A 80 3.82 -13.73 6.92
C PHE A 80 5.29 -14.16 6.86
N ARG A 81 5.87 -14.65 7.97
CA ARG A 81 7.18 -15.31 7.93
C ARG A 81 7.13 -16.61 7.13
N TRP A 82 6.07 -17.40 7.28
CA TRP A 82 5.92 -18.65 6.53
C TRP A 82 5.70 -18.39 5.03
N LEU A 83 4.86 -17.41 4.69
CA LEU A 83 4.65 -16.99 3.31
C LEU A 83 5.95 -16.54 2.67
N GLU A 84 6.74 -15.72 3.36
CA GLU A 84 8.05 -15.26 2.87
C GLU A 84 9.02 -16.42 2.67
N LEU A 85 9.12 -17.35 3.62
CA LEU A 85 9.98 -18.52 3.48
C LEU A 85 9.57 -19.44 2.31
N LYS A 86 8.30 -19.45 1.92
CA LYS A 86 7.79 -20.31 0.84
C LYS A 86 7.73 -19.64 -0.52
N PHE A 87 7.51 -18.33 -0.56
CA PHE A 87 7.19 -17.59 -1.79
C PHE A 87 7.97 -16.28 -1.93
N GLY A 88 8.91 -15.96 -1.03
CA GLY A 88 9.69 -14.72 -1.07
C GLY A 88 10.56 -14.56 -2.33
N ASP A 89 11.01 -15.69 -2.90
CA ASP A 89 11.77 -15.73 -4.15
C ASP A 89 10.88 -15.86 -5.41
N SER A 90 9.57 -16.08 -5.24
CA SER A 90 8.67 -16.02 -6.38
C SER A 90 8.63 -14.57 -6.83
N GLU A 91 9.25 -14.29 -7.98
CA GLU A 91 8.94 -13.16 -8.87
C GLU A 91 7.48 -13.34 -9.33
N ALA A 92 6.55 -13.25 -8.37
CA ALA A 92 5.15 -13.51 -8.59
C ALA A 92 4.74 -12.60 -9.73
N ALA A 93 4.22 -13.23 -10.80
CA ALA A 93 3.82 -12.56 -12.03
C ALA A 93 3.14 -11.26 -11.65
N VAL A 94 3.88 -10.17 -11.84
CA VAL A 94 3.45 -8.83 -11.45
C VAL A 94 2.27 -8.56 -12.37
N GLN A 95 1.06 -8.92 -11.94
CA GLN A 95 -0.11 -8.25 -12.45
C GLN A 95 0.22 -6.78 -12.29
N PRO A 96 0.10 -5.97 -13.36
CA PRO A 96 0.47 -4.58 -13.29
C PRO A 96 -0.20 -4.00 -12.06
N THR A 97 0.63 -3.63 -11.08
CA THR A 97 0.13 -3.06 -9.84
C THR A 97 -0.74 -1.89 -10.26
N LEU A 98 -1.93 -1.76 -9.66
CA LEU A 98 -2.87 -0.69 -10.01
C LEU A 98 -2.20 0.69 -10.02
N ILE A 99 -1.15 0.83 -9.20
CA ILE A 99 -0.21 1.94 -9.18
C ILE A 99 1.16 1.37 -9.53
N PRO A 100 1.80 1.77 -10.64
CA PRO A 100 3.13 1.29 -10.96
C PRO A 100 4.13 1.71 -9.87
N PRO A 101 5.22 0.94 -9.60
CA PRO A 101 6.10 1.20 -8.46
C PRO A 101 6.70 2.61 -8.40
N TYR A 102 6.89 3.27 -9.56
CA TYR A 102 7.39 4.64 -9.64
C TYR A 102 6.35 5.71 -9.24
N GLU A 103 5.06 5.36 -9.16
CA GLU A 103 3.97 6.24 -8.71
C GLU A 103 3.59 6.00 -7.24
N VAL A 104 4.17 4.98 -6.59
CA VAL A 104 3.93 4.72 -5.16
C VAL A 104 4.64 5.80 -4.34
N VAL A 105 3.89 6.84 -3.96
CA VAL A 105 4.37 7.87 -3.05
C VAL A 105 4.29 7.33 -1.61
N GLU A 106 5.35 7.52 -0.82
CA GLU A 106 5.30 7.18 0.61
C GLU A 106 4.16 7.93 1.30
N SER A 107 3.41 7.21 2.13
CA SER A 107 2.37 7.80 2.96
C SER A 107 3.00 8.83 3.91
N ARG A 108 2.67 10.11 3.73
CA ARG A 108 3.06 11.16 4.67
C ARG A 108 2.26 11.03 5.96
N GLY A 109 2.89 11.38 7.08
CA GLY A 109 2.21 11.43 8.37
C GLY A 109 1.06 12.44 8.33
N VAL A 110 0.03 12.23 9.16
CA VAL A 110 -1.16 13.10 9.23
C VAL A 110 -0.78 14.55 9.58
N ASP A 111 0.35 14.75 10.27
CA ASP A 111 0.88 16.04 10.72
C ASP A 111 1.84 16.72 9.71
N GLU A 112 2.17 16.05 8.61
CA GLU A 112 2.94 16.69 7.53
C GLU A 112 2.04 17.74 6.88
N PRO A 113 2.49 19.01 6.79
CA PRO A 113 1.72 20.01 6.08
C PRO A 113 1.49 19.50 4.66
N VAL A 114 0.22 19.32 4.29
CA VAL A 114 -0.17 19.14 2.91
C VAL A 114 0.51 20.29 2.18
N LEU A 115 1.44 19.99 1.25
CA LEU A 115 2.00 21.02 0.40
C LEU A 115 0.78 21.75 -0.17
N SER A 116 0.60 23.01 0.26
CA SER A 116 -0.37 23.90 -0.35
C SER A 116 -0.23 23.69 -1.84
N HIS A 117 -1.33 23.44 -2.55
CA HIS A 117 -1.31 23.54 -4.00
C HIS A 117 -0.61 24.86 -4.29
N GLY A 118 0.58 24.82 -4.88
CA GLY A 118 1.44 26.00 -5.00
C GLY A 118 0.60 27.15 -5.52
N ASP A 119 0.73 28.31 -4.88
CA ASP A 119 -0.25 29.40 -4.86
C ASP A 119 -0.56 30.04 -6.23
N MET A 120 -0.18 29.41 -7.34
CA MET A 120 -0.38 29.84 -8.71
C MET A 120 -0.89 28.68 -9.57
N VAL A 121 -2.16 28.73 -9.97
CA VAL A 121 -2.80 27.71 -10.83
C VAL A 121 -3.09 28.31 -12.21
N PRO A 122 -2.84 27.60 -13.33
CA PRO A 122 -3.20 28.09 -14.66
C PRO A 122 -4.70 28.44 -14.72
N SER A 123 -5.01 29.70 -15.00
CA SER A 123 -6.39 30.21 -15.01
C SER A 123 -7.17 29.84 -16.27
N GLY A 124 -6.47 29.39 -17.32
CA GLY A 124 -7.05 29.23 -18.67
C GLY A 124 -7.37 30.55 -19.38
N VAL A 125 -7.08 31.70 -18.74
CA VAL A 125 -7.26 33.03 -19.32
C VAL A 125 -5.97 33.46 -20.01
N GLY A 126 -6.08 33.96 -21.24
CA GLY A 126 -4.94 34.51 -21.98
C GLY A 126 -4.52 35.89 -21.47
N CYS A 127 -3.22 36.12 -21.39
CA CYS A 127 -2.62 37.43 -21.11
C CYS A 127 -2.92 38.41 -22.24
N PRO A 128 -3.46 39.61 -21.96
CA PRO A 128 -3.77 40.58 -23.00
C PRO A 128 -2.53 41.17 -23.68
N GLU A 129 -1.34 41.06 -23.07
CA GLU A 129 -0.11 41.64 -23.60
C GLU A 129 0.70 40.68 -24.48
N CYS A 130 0.81 39.41 -24.09
CA CYS A 130 1.67 38.44 -24.80
C CYS A 130 0.95 37.14 -25.20
N GLY A 131 -0.34 36.99 -24.88
CA GLY A 131 -1.14 35.81 -25.24
C GLY A 131 -0.85 34.54 -24.45
N SER A 132 0.12 34.55 -23.53
CA SER A 132 0.42 33.40 -22.66
C SER A 132 -0.67 33.17 -21.62
N VAL A 133 -0.84 31.94 -21.14
CA VAL A 133 -1.83 31.62 -20.09
C VAL A 133 -1.43 32.31 -18.78
N LEU A 134 -2.39 32.99 -18.13
CA LEU A 134 -2.23 33.61 -16.82
C LEU A 134 -2.32 32.56 -15.72
N GLU A 135 -1.52 32.71 -14.67
CA GLU A 135 -1.63 31.95 -13.42
C GLU A 135 -2.43 32.77 -12.39
N TYR A 136 -3.40 32.14 -11.72
CA TYR A 136 -4.17 32.77 -10.65
C TYR A 136 -3.61 32.37 -9.29
N GLY A 137 -3.32 33.36 -8.46
CA GLY A 137 -2.75 33.19 -7.14
C GLY A 137 -2.96 34.39 -6.24
N GLU A 138 -3.30 34.15 -4.97
CA GLU A 138 -3.51 35.20 -3.96
C GLU A 138 -4.44 36.36 -4.40
N GLY A 139 -5.46 36.08 -5.22
CA GLY A 139 -6.39 37.10 -5.75
C GLY A 139 -5.90 37.83 -7.01
N CYS A 140 -4.75 37.45 -7.54
CA CYS A 140 -4.12 38.07 -8.70
C CYS A 140 -3.95 37.08 -9.87
N LEU A 141 -4.20 37.56 -11.08
CA LEU A 141 -3.76 36.91 -12.31
C LEU A 141 -2.39 37.43 -12.69
N VAL A 142 -1.39 36.56 -12.83
CA VAL A 142 -0.01 36.89 -13.13
C VAL A 142 0.44 36.17 -14.41
N CYS A 143 1.12 36.89 -15.30
CA CYS A 143 1.75 36.34 -16.48
C CYS A 143 3.25 36.13 -16.26
N ARG A 144 3.74 34.89 -16.27
CA ARG A 144 5.19 34.62 -16.18
C ARG A 144 5.98 34.98 -17.43
N SER A 145 5.31 35.16 -18.57
CA SER A 145 5.98 35.42 -19.85
C SER A 145 6.30 36.89 -20.08
N CYS A 146 5.45 37.82 -19.63
CA CYS A 146 5.67 39.27 -19.80
C CYS A 146 5.58 40.08 -18.50
N GLY A 147 5.18 39.48 -17.37
CA GLY A 147 5.06 40.16 -16.08
C GLY A 147 3.73 40.91 -15.87
N TYR A 148 2.76 40.79 -16.77
CA TYR A 148 1.42 41.35 -16.60
C TYR A 148 0.76 40.82 -15.32
N THR A 149 0.20 41.70 -14.49
CA THR A 149 -0.52 41.33 -13.26
C THR A 149 -1.84 42.09 -13.14
N LYS A 150 -2.92 41.38 -12.76
CA LYS A 150 -4.23 41.97 -12.44
C LYS A 150 -4.82 41.33 -11.20
N CYS A 151 -4.95 42.10 -10.12
CA CYS A 151 -5.60 41.68 -8.88
C CYS A 151 -7.07 42.15 -8.84
N GLY A 152 -7.93 41.36 -8.22
CA GLY A 152 -9.37 41.61 -8.08
C GLY A 152 -9.84 41.55 -6.63
#